data_AF-A0A1N7HEK2-F1
#
_entry.id   AF-A0A1N7HEK2-F1
#
_cell.length_a   1.000
_cell.length_b   1.000
_cell.length_c   1.000
_cell.angle_alpha   90.00
_cell.angle_beta   90.00
_cell.angle_gamma   90.00
#
_symmetry.space_group_name_H-M   'P 1'
#
loop_
_entity.id
_entity.type
_entity.pdbx_description
1 polymer ?
#
loop_
_entity_poly.entity_id
_entity_poly.type
_entity_poly.pdbx_seq_one_letter_code
_entity_poly.pdbx_strand_id
1 'polypeptide(L)'
;MAGSVAVLAGVGSAYDAPTAVAETNCPALYVLGVQGTGQSSDNASTTADSGMLASVMSPMLSMAKGLVAREYVPYPAGFGGAVAGGKQQYSESVTQAMGTTTSMLSQIARRCGKTQFGLTGYSQGAHAMSNVAKSIGQGQGPIDADRVAGVALFGDPGRPADSPLFPGASGQDRPAAAPGTSGQSVASLPSPGPTQGPEGGGIAPTMDSDRGYGNLSGRVMDSCASGDLACAAPSNSPIVHLVTNIAGQSELDQADPIGSLTSVGQALALTSVKAGVDVINNDVQGTSLDTLSYEPQESVSQRLADASDPRTPLPSVPDALNAVLKVGTIGLNAVVSVAKKVITPQTIGELATVGLANPPAALAVLGAKLGSAVVDLVPPATVDRWTNQAFDAIKQNITDNKDLLNVTTMMQYFNTANAHGSYTTTSQTAGAPSPTLFAAEWFAALAHDLAGSSFSSVTGDGYLNTAAQAVSDSVSKLWPSATVPPGSATLAPNGPILSNADPTGTDESGGSGQGGVDAQNTTPTSDAPGSGGESGFGGVPGIPDPSSFTPTEVPAG
;
A
#
# COMPACT_ATOMS: atom_id res chain seq x y z
N MET A 1 24.75 -5.57 -90.44
CA MET A 1 25.91 -5.84 -89.59
C MET A 1 26.00 -4.73 -88.55
N ALA A 2 26.14 -5.11 -87.29
CA ALA A 2 26.50 -4.32 -86.10
C ALA A 2 25.71 -3.01 -85.81
N GLY A 3 24.79 -3.08 -84.85
CA GLY A 3 24.28 -1.92 -84.10
C GLY A 3 24.35 -2.22 -82.61
N SER A 4 25.32 -1.62 -81.92
CA SER A 4 25.63 -1.81 -80.51
C SER A 4 24.50 -1.32 -79.59
N VAL A 5 24.06 -2.17 -78.66
CA VAL A 5 23.19 -1.77 -77.53
C VAL A 5 24.05 -1.69 -76.28
N ALA A 6 24.18 -0.48 -75.73
CA ALA A 6 24.85 -0.24 -74.46
C ALA A 6 23.91 -0.61 -73.31
N VAL A 7 24.35 -1.53 -72.44
CA VAL A 7 23.66 -1.90 -71.20
C VAL A 7 24.13 -0.96 -70.08
N LEU A 8 23.22 -0.15 -69.56
CA LEU A 8 23.41 0.62 -68.32
C LEU A 8 23.40 -0.34 -67.13
N ALA A 9 24.53 -0.46 -66.43
CA ALA A 9 24.61 -1.15 -65.15
C ALA A 9 23.95 -0.28 -64.06
N GLY A 10 22.79 -0.69 -63.58
CA GLY A 10 22.20 -0.15 -62.37
C GLY A 10 22.92 -0.69 -61.14
N VAL A 11 23.46 0.19 -60.31
CA VAL A 11 23.93 -0.14 -58.96
C VAL A 11 22.71 -0.40 -58.08
N GLY A 12 22.34 -1.67 -57.94
CA GLY A 12 21.42 -2.10 -56.89
C GLY A 12 22.15 -2.06 -55.56
N SER A 13 21.85 -1.07 -54.72
CA SER A 13 22.16 -1.15 -53.29
C SER A 13 21.40 -2.34 -52.73
N ALA A 14 22.11 -3.41 -52.41
CA ALA A 14 21.60 -4.45 -51.54
C ALA A 14 21.35 -3.78 -50.18
N TYR A 15 20.08 -3.57 -49.85
CA TYR A 15 19.69 -3.38 -48.46
C TYR A 15 19.95 -4.74 -47.80
N ASP A 16 21.06 -4.85 -47.07
CA ASP A 16 21.23 -5.96 -46.13
C ASP A 16 20.02 -5.94 -45.20
N ALA A 17 19.16 -6.94 -45.34
CA ALA A 17 18.18 -7.24 -44.31
C ALA A 17 18.97 -7.41 -43.00
N PRO A 18 18.52 -6.83 -41.87
CA PRO A 18 19.22 -7.02 -40.62
C PRO A 18 19.31 -8.53 -40.38
N THR A 19 20.54 -9.05 -40.38
CA THR A 19 20.83 -10.42 -40.03
C THR A 19 20.19 -10.70 -38.67
N ALA A 20 19.23 -11.63 -38.65
CA ALA A 20 18.67 -12.15 -37.41
C ALA A 20 19.84 -12.58 -36.52
N VAL A 21 19.99 -11.88 -35.39
CA VAL A 21 20.90 -12.33 -34.33
C VAL A 21 20.46 -13.74 -33.95
N ALA A 22 21.36 -14.71 -34.12
CA ALA A 22 21.07 -16.10 -33.80
C ALA A 22 20.62 -16.24 -32.33
N GLU A 23 19.42 -16.80 -32.15
CA GLU A 23 18.75 -17.21 -30.90
C GLU A 23 19.56 -18.27 -30.14
N THR A 24 20.78 -17.96 -29.72
CA THR A 24 21.71 -19.01 -29.30
C THR A 24 21.76 -19.26 -27.79
N ASN A 25 20.99 -18.54 -26.95
CA ASN A 25 20.93 -18.74 -25.49
C ASN A 25 19.64 -18.18 -24.83
N CYS A 26 18.46 -18.44 -25.38
CA CYS A 26 17.19 -18.03 -24.75
C CYS A 26 16.67 -19.14 -23.81
N PRO A 27 16.36 -18.83 -22.54
CA PRO A 27 15.86 -19.83 -21.59
C PRO A 27 14.42 -20.23 -21.92
N ALA A 28 13.98 -21.39 -21.44
CA ALA A 28 12.57 -21.79 -21.53
C ALA A 28 11.69 -20.81 -20.74
N LEU A 29 12.14 -20.45 -19.53
CA LEU A 29 11.49 -19.51 -18.64
C LEU A 29 12.45 -18.37 -18.25
N TYR A 30 11.98 -17.14 -18.30
CA TYR A 30 12.69 -15.97 -17.81
C TYR A 30 11.92 -15.36 -16.64
N VAL A 31 12.56 -15.25 -15.46
CA VAL A 31 11.89 -14.76 -14.26
C VAL A 31 12.35 -13.36 -13.89
N LEU A 32 11.41 -12.42 -13.76
CA LEU A 32 11.67 -11.06 -13.27
C LEU A 32 11.17 -10.91 -11.83
N GLY A 33 12.04 -10.36 -10.97
CA GLY A 33 11.74 -10.11 -9.56
C GLY A 33 11.76 -8.62 -9.22
N VAL A 34 10.69 -8.10 -8.63
CA VAL A 34 10.65 -6.72 -8.09
C VAL A 34 10.72 -6.78 -6.57
N GLN A 35 11.83 -6.32 -6.03
CA GLN A 35 12.12 -6.33 -4.59
C GLN A 35 11.20 -5.41 -3.80
N GLY A 36 11.13 -5.60 -2.48
CA GLY A 36 10.40 -4.71 -1.59
C GLY A 36 11.12 -3.38 -1.31
N THR A 37 10.47 -2.53 -0.53
CA THR A 37 11.01 -1.23 -0.11
C THR A 37 12.37 -1.41 0.57
N GLY A 38 13.36 -0.63 0.17
CA GLY A 38 14.72 -0.68 0.67
C GLY A 38 15.57 -1.89 0.30
N GLN A 39 15.08 -2.73 -0.62
CA GLN A 39 15.78 -3.92 -1.10
C GLN A 39 16.28 -3.79 -2.55
N SER A 40 16.21 -2.59 -3.12
CA SER A 40 16.74 -2.23 -4.44
C SER A 40 17.28 -0.80 -4.45
N SER A 41 17.82 -0.39 -5.58
CA SER A 41 18.24 0.98 -5.92
C SER A 41 18.23 1.15 -7.44
N ASP A 42 18.33 2.39 -7.93
CA ASP A 42 18.38 2.68 -9.38
C ASP A 42 19.52 1.95 -10.11
N ASN A 43 20.59 1.63 -9.39
CA ASN A 43 21.78 0.95 -9.89
C ASN A 43 21.99 -0.44 -9.24
N ALA A 44 20.95 -1.01 -8.64
CA ALA A 44 21.03 -2.35 -8.06
C ALA A 44 21.44 -3.37 -9.14
N SER A 45 22.24 -4.35 -8.74
CA SER A 45 22.62 -5.44 -9.65
C SER A 45 21.36 -6.22 -10.05
N THR A 46 21.12 -6.35 -11.35
CA THR A 46 20.04 -7.17 -11.87
C THR A 46 20.28 -8.66 -11.65
N THR A 47 21.53 -9.07 -11.38
CA THR A 47 21.92 -10.49 -11.37
C THR A 47 22.42 -11.00 -10.03
N ALA A 48 22.62 -10.16 -9.02
CA ALA A 48 23.03 -10.59 -7.69
C ALA A 48 21.80 -10.99 -6.86
N ASP A 49 21.81 -12.19 -6.28
CA ASP A 49 20.77 -12.58 -5.32
C ASP A 49 20.86 -11.67 -4.08
N SER A 50 19.75 -11.01 -3.78
CA SER A 50 19.62 -10.07 -2.67
C SER A 50 18.17 -10.00 -2.20
N GLY A 51 17.93 -9.31 -1.08
CA GLY A 51 16.59 -9.05 -0.55
C GLY A 51 15.78 -10.32 -0.26
N MET A 52 14.47 -10.13 -0.09
CA MET A 52 13.57 -11.25 0.21
C MET A 52 13.49 -12.24 -0.96
N LEU A 53 13.39 -11.75 -2.19
CA LEU A 53 13.19 -12.61 -3.36
C LEU A 53 14.40 -13.48 -3.72
N ALA A 54 15.58 -13.29 -3.10
CA ALA A 54 16.63 -14.31 -3.14
C ALA A 54 16.12 -15.69 -2.67
N SER A 55 15.19 -15.73 -1.71
CA SER A 55 14.58 -16.98 -1.23
C SER A 55 13.70 -17.67 -2.27
N VAL A 56 13.29 -16.96 -3.32
CA VAL A 56 12.62 -17.54 -4.50
C VAL A 56 13.65 -17.88 -5.58
N MET A 57 14.50 -16.90 -5.93
CA MET A 57 15.35 -16.98 -7.10
C MET A 57 16.49 -18.00 -6.95
N SER A 58 17.16 -18.05 -5.80
CA SER A 58 18.32 -18.94 -5.63
C SER A 58 17.91 -20.43 -5.63
N PRO A 59 16.89 -20.88 -4.87
CA PRO A 59 16.43 -22.26 -4.94
C PRO A 59 15.87 -22.63 -6.32
N MET A 60 15.16 -21.71 -6.99
CA MET A 60 14.64 -21.91 -8.34
C MET A 60 15.75 -22.20 -9.34
N LEU A 61 16.81 -21.38 -9.36
CA LEU A 61 17.95 -21.57 -10.27
C LEU A 61 18.62 -22.93 -10.05
N SER A 62 18.76 -23.35 -8.78
CA SER A 62 19.30 -24.66 -8.42
C SER A 62 18.45 -25.81 -8.97
N MET A 63 17.12 -25.72 -8.82
CA MET A 63 16.18 -26.76 -9.24
C MET A 63 16.00 -26.84 -10.76
N ALA A 64 16.00 -25.69 -11.46
CA ALA A 64 15.72 -25.61 -12.89
C ALA A 64 16.90 -25.99 -13.79
N LYS A 65 18.10 -26.23 -13.24
CA LYS A 65 19.28 -26.78 -13.95
C LYS A 65 19.61 -26.08 -15.28
N GLY A 66 19.53 -24.76 -15.33
CA GLY A 66 19.85 -23.96 -16.52
C GLY A 66 18.70 -23.73 -17.51
N LEU A 67 17.49 -24.22 -17.21
CA LEU A 67 16.29 -23.92 -18.00
C LEU A 67 15.74 -22.50 -17.76
N VAL A 68 16.23 -21.83 -16.72
CA VAL A 68 15.77 -20.51 -16.27
C VAL A 68 16.90 -19.49 -16.34
N ALA A 69 16.58 -18.28 -16.80
CA ALA A 69 17.34 -17.07 -16.46
C ALA A 69 16.50 -16.18 -15.54
N ARG A 70 17.16 -15.38 -14.69
CA ARG A 70 16.46 -14.46 -13.80
C ARG A 70 17.17 -13.12 -13.64
N GLU A 71 16.38 -12.06 -13.59
CA GLU A 71 16.85 -10.72 -13.27
C GLU A 71 15.96 -10.05 -12.21
N TYR A 72 16.57 -9.23 -11.37
CA TYR A 72 15.90 -8.31 -10.47
C TYR A 72 15.71 -6.96 -11.17
N VAL A 73 14.59 -6.30 -10.88
CA VAL A 73 14.25 -4.98 -11.43
C VAL A 73 14.92 -3.87 -10.60
N PRO A 74 15.85 -3.09 -11.17
CA PRO A 74 16.44 -1.93 -10.51
C PRO A 74 15.42 -0.78 -10.46
N TYR A 75 15.19 -0.26 -9.26
CA TYR A 75 14.30 0.87 -9.01
C TYR A 75 14.60 1.47 -7.63
N PRO A 76 14.11 2.67 -7.28
CA PRO A 76 14.50 3.34 -6.05
C PRO A 76 14.19 2.56 -4.76
N ALA A 77 13.14 1.74 -4.77
CA ALA A 77 12.61 1.08 -3.57
C ALA A 77 12.41 2.05 -2.40
N GLY A 78 11.85 3.23 -2.71
CA GLY A 78 11.77 4.38 -1.79
C GLY A 78 10.43 4.47 -1.05
N PHE A 79 10.47 5.09 0.11
CA PHE A 79 9.29 5.46 0.92
C PHE A 79 9.50 6.85 1.51
N GLY A 80 9.76 7.83 0.65
CA GLY A 80 9.99 9.22 1.07
C GLY A 80 11.22 9.41 1.95
N GLY A 81 12.20 8.50 1.93
CA GLY A 81 13.36 8.55 2.84
C GLY A 81 13.13 7.98 4.24
N ALA A 82 11.96 7.39 4.53
CA ALA A 82 11.68 6.75 5.82
C ALA A 82 12.45 5.43 6.05
N VAL A 83 12.99 4.83 4.99
CA VAL A 83 13.76 3.58 5.03
C VAL A 83 15.06 3.72 4.25
N ALA A 84 16.04 2.85 4.52
CA ALA A 84 17.20 2.70 3.65
C ALA A 84 16.72 2.34 2.25
N GLY A 85 17.13 3.08 1.22
CA GLY A 85 16.51 3.07 -0.12
C GLY A 85 16.44 4.49 -0.66
N GLY A 86 15.97 4.67 -1.90
CA GLY A 86 15.83 6.00 -2.50
C GLY A 86 14.94 6.95 -1.67
N LYS A 87 15.18 8.26 -1.78
CA LYS A 87 14.33 9.30 -1.14
C LYS A 87 12.97 9.49 -1.83
N GLN A 88 12.78 8.86 -2.98
CA GLN A 88 11.57 8.93 -3.79
C GLN A 88 10.34 8.51 -2.99
N GLN A 89 9.22 9.19 -3.26
CA GLN A 89 7.93 8.87 -2.70
C GLN A 89 7.51 7.45 -3.12
N TYR A 90 6.70 6.78 -2.31
CA TYR A 90 6.26 5.41 -2.58
C TYR A 90 5.56 5.30 -3.94
N SER A 91 4.67 6.23 -4.26
CA SER A 91 3.90 6.24 -5.52
C SER A 91 4.80 6.38 -6.75
N GLU A 92 5.79 7.28 -6.69
CA GLU A 92 6.79 7.46 -7.73
C GLU A 92 7.68 6.23 -7.87
N SER A 93 8.09 5.63 -6.75
CA SER A 93 8.91 4.44 -6.73
C SER A 93 8.20 3.23 -7.34
N VAL A 94 6.92 3.01 -7.02
CA VAL A 94 6.08 1.97 -7.64
C VAL A 94 5.94 2.21 -9.15
N THR A 95 5.68 3.46 -9.55
CA THR A 95 5.54 3.83 -10.97
C THR A 95 6.83 3.53 -11.75
N GLN A 96 7.99 3.85 -11.18
CA GLN A 96 9.28 3.54 -11.80
C GLN A 96 9.53 2.03 -11.87
N ALA A 97 9.19 1.26 -10.83
CA ALA A 97 9.30 -0.20 -10.86
C ALA A 97 8.44 -0.80 -11.98
N MET A 98 7.20 -0.34 -12.16
CA MET A 98 6.32 -0.77 -13.26
C MET A 98 6.92 -0.44 -14.62
N GLY A 99 7.45 0.78 -14.79
CA GLY A 99 8.10 1.22 -16.03
C GLY A 99 9.33 0.39 -16.39
N THR A 100 10.23 0.15 -15.43
CA THR A 100 11.42 -0.67 -15.63
C THR A 100 11.04 -2.12 -15.94
N THR A 101 10.10 -2.71 -15.20
CA THR A 101 9.60 -4.08 -15.44
C THR A 101 9.04 -4.21 -16.86
N THR A 102 8.19 -3.27 -17.27
CA THR A 102 7.58 -3.23 -18.60
C THR A 102 8.64 -3.15 -19.71
N SER A 103 9.66 -2.31 -19.49
CA SER A 103 10.79 -2.17 -20.42
C SER A 103 11.62 -3.45 -20.53
N MET A 104 11.95 -4.09 -19.41
CA MET A 104 12.69 -5.35 -19.38
C MET A 104 11.93 -6.47 -20.09
N LEU A 105 10.63 -6.64 -19.78
CA LEU A 105 9.75 -7.61 -20.46
C LEU A 105 9.77 -7.43 -21.97
N SER A 106 9.57 -6.19 -22.42
CA SER A 106 9.56 -5.86 -23.85
C SER A 106 10.90 -6.17 -24.53
N GLN A 107 12.02 -5.86 -23.86
CA GLN A 107 13.36 -6.11 -24.40
C GLN A 107 13.66 -7.60 -24.52
N ILE A 108 13.34 -8.38 -23.48
CA ILE A 108 13.57 -9.83 -23.46
C ILE A 108 12.64 -10.52 -24.45
N ALA A 109 11.36 -10.14 -24.51
CA ALA A 109 10.39 -10.74 -25.42
C ALA A 109 10.76 -10.53 -26.90
N ARG A 110 11.32 -9.36 -27.25
CA ARG A 110 11.85 -9.09 -28.58
C ARG A 110 13.10 -9.90 -28.91
N ARG A 111 13.96 -10.15 -27.92
CA ARG A 111 15.21 -10.92 -28.10
C ARG A 111 14.96 -12.42 -28.17
N CYS A 112 13.99 -12.91 -27.40
CA CYS A 112 13.71 -14.33 -27.21
C CYS A 112 12.25 -14.61 -27.54
N GLY A 113 11.98 -14.88 -28.82
CA GLY A 113 10.62 -14.98 -29.35
C GLY A 113 9.79 -16.13 -28.76
N LYS A 114 10.42 -17.14 -28.15
CA LYS A 114 9.75 -18.33 -27.58
C LYS A 114 9.78 -18.39 -26.05
N THR A 115 10.55 -17.54 -25.40
CA THR A 115 10.71 -17.54 -23.94
C THR A 115 9.41 -17.12 -23.26
N GLN A 116 9.01 -17.90 -22.25
CA GLN A 116 7.91 -17.58 -21.36
C GLN A 116 8.40 -16.82 -20.13
N PHE A 117 7.51 -16.12 -19.46
CA PHE A 117 7.86 -15.22 -18.35
C PHE A 117 7.27 -15.70 -17.02
N GLY A 118 8.12 -15.77 -16.00
CA GLY A 118 7.71 -15.83 -14.60
C GLY A 118 7.84 -14.44 -13.98
N LEU A 119 6.90 -14.03 -13.14
CA LEU A 119 6.91 -12.73 -12.50
C LEU A 119 6.81 -12.89 -10.99
N THR A 120 7.62 -12.18 -10.22
CA THR A 120 7.49 -12.20 -8.77
C THR A 120 7.77 -10.84 -8.13
N GLY A 121 7.10 -10.57 -7.03
CA GLY A 121 7.21 -9.30 -6.32
C GLY A 121 7.00 -9.45 -4.82
N TYR A 122 7.64 -8.59 -4.05
CA TYR A 122 7.49 -8.52 -2.59
C TYR A 122 7.10 -7.11 -2.13
N SER A 123 6.09 -6.98 -1.27
CA SER A 123 5.70 -5.70 -0.64
C SER A 123 5.47 -4.60 -1.70
N GLN A 124 6.19 -3.47 -1.67
CA GLN A 124 6.16 -2.46 -2.73
C GLN A 124 6.37 -3.03 -4.14
N GLY A 125 7.27 -4.00 -4.28
CA GLY A 125 7.50 -4.69 -5.55
C GLY A 125 6.38 -5.64 -5.94
N ALA A 126 5.67 -6.22 -4.97
CA ALA A 126 4.44 -6.98 -5.23
C ALA A 126 3.35 -6.05 -5.78
N HIS A 127 3.19 -4.85 -5.22
CA HIS A 127 2.27 -3.84 -5.75
C HIS A 127 2.56 -3.52 -7.22
N ALA A 128 3.82 -3.17 -7.52
CA ALA A 128 4.23 -2.86 -8.89
C ALA A 128 4.01 -4.05 -9.84
N MET A 129 4.41 -5.25 -9.43
CA MET A 129 4.28 -6.46 -10.26
C MET A 129 2.81 -6.87 -10.45
N SER A 130 1.98 -6.71 -9.43
CA SER A 130 0.52 -6.93 -9.46
C SER A 130 -0.13 -6.06 -10.52
N ASN A 131 0.19 -4.78 -10.54
CA ASN A 131 -0.35 -3.83 -11.52
C ASN A 131 0.13 -4.13 -12.96
N VAL A 132 1.39 -4.54 -13.14
CA VAL A 132 1.91 -5.02 -14.43
C VAL A 132 1.18 -6.29 -14.88
N ALA A 133 0.99 -7.26 -13.98
CA ALA A 133 0.29 -8.51 -14.28
C ALA A 133 -1.18 -8.25 -14.64
N LYS A 134 -1.88 -7.38 -13.91
CA LYS A 134 -3.26 -6.95 -14.22
C LYS A 134 -3.33 -6.31 -15.61
N SER A 135 -2.39 -5.43 -15.97
CA SER A 135 -2.28 -4.83 -17.31
C SER A 135 -2.12 -5.90 -18.41
N ILE A 136 -1.18 -6.84 -18.25
CA ILE A 136 -0.96 -7.93 -19.19
C ILE A 136 -2.21 -8.81 -19.33
N GLY A 137 -2.83 -9.18 -18.20
CA GLY A 137 -4.02 -10.01 -18.17
C GLY A 137 -5.24 -9.39 -18.83
N GLN A 138 -5.32 -8.06 -18.86
CA GLN A 138 -6.33 -7.26 -19.56
C GLN A 138 -6.00 -7.03 -21.05
N GLY A 139 -4.86 -7.55 -21.54
CA GLY A 139 -4.42 -7.36 -22.94
C GLY A 139 -3.83 -5.99 -23.23
N GLN A 140 -3.44 -5.23 -22.21
CA GLN A 140 -2.83 -3.89 -22.37
C GLN A 140 -1.31 -3.95 -22.61
N GLY A 141 -0.71 -5.15 -22.49
CA GLY A 141 0.72 -5.37 -22.70
C GLY A 141 1.56 -5.17 -21.43
N PRO A 142 2.90 -5.21 -21.57
CA PRO A 142 3.66 -5.07 -22.82
C PRO A 142 3.82 -6.36 -23.64
N ILE A 143 3.39 -7.50 -23.09
CA ILE A 143 3.40 -8.81 -23.73
C ILE A 143 2.01 -9.42 -23.62
N ASP A 144 1.73 -10.41 -24.45
CA ASP A 144 0.47 -11.15 -24.38
C ASP A 144 0.41 -12.01 -23.10
N ALA A 145 -0.80 -12.21 -22.57
CA ALA A 145 -1.00 -13.00 -21.35
C ALA A 145 -0.65 -14.50 -21.51
N ASP A 146 -0.55 -15.01 -22.74
CA ASP A 146 -0.09 -16.35 -23.05
C ASP A 146 1.45 -16.49 -22.98
N ARG A 147 2.18 -15.37 -22.86
CA ARG A 147 3.62 -15.31 -22.63
C ARG A 147 4.00 -15.35 -21.16
N VAL A 148 3.05 -15.30 -20.23
CA VAL A 148 3.29 -15.34 -18.79
C VAL A 148 2.95 -16.72 -18.25
N ALA A 149 3.94 -17.48 -17.82
CA ALA A 149 3.79 -18.83 -17.29
C ALA A 149 3.25 -18.85 -15.85
N GLY A 150 3.61 -17.85 -15.04
CA GLY A 150 3.14 -17.74 -13.66
C GLY A 150 3.57 -16.44 -12.98
N VAL A 151 2.79 -16.01 -11.99
CA VAL A 151 3.05 -14.81 -11.16
C VAL A 151 2.96 -15.18 -9.68
N ALA A 152 3.96 -14.83 -8.88
CA ALA A 152 4.00 -15.07 -7.43
C ALA A 152 4.25 -13.77 -6.66
N LEU A 153 3.24 -13.31 -5.92
CA LEU A 153 3.25 -12.07 -5.15
C LEU A 153 3.25 -12.36 -3.66
N PHE A 154 4.00 -11.57 -2.89
CA PHE A 154 4.12 -11.71 -1.46
C PHE A 154 3.86 -10.37 -0.77
N GLY A 155 2.87 -10.32 0.10
CA GLY A 155 2.52 -9.10 0.83
C GLY A 155 2.05 -7.97 -0.08
N ASP A 156 1.25 -8.26 -1.11
CA ASP A 156 0.78 -7.28 -2.11
C ASP A 156 -0.14 -6.21 -1.49
N PRO A 157 0.28 -4.93 -1.47
CA PRO A 157 -0.59 -3.81 -1.12
C PRO A 157 -1.82 -3.64 -2.00
N GLY A 158 -1.81 -4.14 -3.23
CA GLY A 158 -2.95 -4.14 -4.15
C GLY A 158 -3.84 -5.38 -4.06
N ARG A 159 -3.69 -6.22 -3.02
CA ARG A 159 -4.49 -7.44 -2.84
C ARG A 159 -5.97 -7.09 -2.61
N PRO A 160 -6.91 -7.63 -3.41
CA PRO A 160 -8.34 -7.42 -3.17
C PRO A 160 -8.79 -8.01 -1.82
N ALA A 161 -9.79 -7.37 -1.21
CA ALA A 161 -10.35 -7.84 0.06
C ALA A 161 -10.85 -9.28 -0.03
N ASP A 162 -10.51 -10.08 0.99
CA ASP A 162 -10.89 -11.49 1.14
C ASP A 162 -10.56 -12.36 -0.09
N SER A 163 -9.56 -11.95 -0.86
CA SER A 163 -9.13 -12.67 -2.06
C SER A 163 -8.55 -14.04 -1.70
N PRO A 164 -8.88 -15.11 -2.46
CA PRO A 164 -8.23 -16.40 -2.32
C PRO A 164 -6.74 -16.31 -2.72
N LEU A 165 -5.98 -17.35 -2.38
CA LEU A 165 -4.55 -17.47 -2.70
C LEU A 165 -4.28 -17.42 -4.22
N PHE A 166 -5.24 -17.90 -5.03
CA PHE A 166 -5.22 -17.81 -6.49
C PHE A 166 -6.38 -16.91 -6.98
N PRO A 167 -6.16 -15.60 -7.11
CA PRO A 167 -7.24 -14.65 -7.42
C PRO A 167 -7.86 -14.90 -8.81
N GLY A 168 -9.20 -14.82 -8.86
CA GLY A 168 -9.98 -15.09 -10.07
C GLY A 168 -10.14 -16.57 -10.42
N ALA A 169 -9.68 -17.49 -9.57
CA ALA A 169 -9.86 -18.94 -9.72
C ALA A 169 -10.27 -19.59 -8.39
N SER A 170 -11.50 -19.33 -7.94
CA SER A 170 -12.01 -19.80 -6.65
C SER A 170 -11.93 -21.32 -6.50
N GLY A 171 -11.45 -21.78 -5.34
CA GLY A 171 -11.31 -23.21 -5.02
C GLY A 171 -10.06 -23.88 -5.60
N GLN A 172 -9.26 -23.16 -6.39
CA GLN A 172 -7.99 -23.65 -6.90
C GLN A 172 -6.98 -23.81 -5.75
N ASP A 173 -6.35 -24.98 -5.66
CA ASP A 173 -5.36 -25.31 -4.62
C ASP A 173 -3.93 -25.43 -5.15
N ARG A 174 -3.74 -25.33 -6.48
CA ARG A 174 -2.45 -25.35 -7.18
C ARG A 174 -2.49 -24.44 -8.40
N PRO A 175 -1.37 -23.85 -8.83
CA PRO A 175 -1.32 -23.04 -10.04
C PRO A 175 -1.73 -23.81 -11.30
N ALA A 176 -2.31 -23.11 -12.27
CA ALA A 176 -2.60 -23.66 -13.58
C ALA A 176 -1.31 -23.87 -14.40
N ALA A 177 -1.37 -24.78 -15.36
CA ALA A 177 -0.27 -25.07 -16.27
C ALA A 177 0.12 -23.84 -17.11
N ALA A 178 1.39 -23.75 -17.50
CA ALA A 178 1.83 -22.78 -18.50
C ALA A 178 1.12 -23.04 -19.84
N PRO A 179 0.75 -21.99 -20.59
CA PRO A 179 0.15 -22.13 -21.92
C PRO A 179 0.97 -23.05 -22.83
N GLY A 180 0.29 -23.98 -23.51
CA GLY A 180 0.93 -24.90 -24.44
C GLY A 180 1.70 -26.06 -23.80
N THR A 181 1.63 -26.23 -22.48
CA THR A 181 2.27 -27.36 -21.77
C THR A 181 1.24 -28.37 -21.24
N SER A 182 1.69 -29.59 -20.93
CA SER A 182 0.86 -30.58 -20.23
C SER A 182 0.69 -30.28 -18.74
N GLY A 183 1.51 -29.40 -18.15
CA GLY A 183 1.47 -29.03 -16.73
C GLY A 183 1.79 -30.18 -15.77
N GLN A 184 2.50 -31.23 -16.21
CA GLN A 184 2.70 -32.44 -15.41
C GLN A 184 3.53 -32.15 -14.16
N SER A 185 4.59 -31.34 -14.30
CA SER A 185 5.45 -30.96 -13.19
C SER A 185 4.71 -29.99 -12.27
N VAL A 186 3.99 -29.01 -12.80
CA VAL A 186 3.18 -28.07 -11.99
C VAL A 186 2.09 -28.79 -11.20
N ALA A 187 1.40 -29.75 -11.82
CA ALA A 187 0.35 -30.54 -11.16
C ALA A 187 0.89 -31.44 -10.04
N SER A 188 2.18 -31.76 -10.05
CA SER A 188 2.84 -32.60 -9.03
C SER A 188 3.21 -31.85 -7.75
N LEU A 189 3.14 -30.52 -7.74
CA LEU A 189 3.50 -29.71 -6.59
C LEU A 189 2.63 -30.02 -5.37
N PRO A 190 3.17 -29.91 -4.15
CA PRO A 190 2.35 -29.96 -2.94
C PRO A 190 1.35 -28.79 -2.91
N SER A 191 0.33 -28.88 -2.06
CA SER A 191 -0.51 -27.71 -1.79
C SER A 191 0.31 -26.64 -1.05
N PRO A 192 0.26 -25.36 -1.47
CA PRO A 192 0.97 -24.25 -0.80
C PRO A 192 0.35 -23.84 0.54
N GLY A 193 -0.84 -24.36 0.88
CA GLY A 193 -1.59 -23.99 2.07
C GLY A 193 -3.08 -23.81 1.78
N PRO A 194 -3.78 -23.05 2.65
CA PRO A 194 -5.21 -22.79 2.49
C PRO A 194 -5.51 -22.07 1.18
N THR A 195 -6.61 -22.43 0.53
CA THR A 195 -7.07 -21.78 -0.71
C THR A 195 -7.64 -20.38 -0.45
N GLN A 196 -8.14 -20.14 0.76
CA GLN A 196 -8.62 -18.83 1.21
C GLN A 196 -7.47 -18.07 1.89
N GLY A 197 -7.25 -16.82 1.46
CA GLY A 197 -6.30 -15.92 2.11
C GLY A 197 -6.86 -15.34 3.42
N PRO A 198 -6.04 -14.58 4.17
CA PRO A 198 -6.51 -13.87 5.36
C PRO A 198 -7.65 -12.89 5.04
N GLU A 199 -8.47 -12.62 6.06
CA GLU A 199 -9.50 -11.57 5.99
C GLU A 199 -8.88 -10.19 5.74
N GLY A 200 -9.65 -9.31 5.09
CA GLY A 200 -9.19 -7.97 4.75
C GLY A 200 -8.48 -7.92 3.39
N GLY A 201 -7.93 -6.75 3.05
CA GLY A 201 -7.30 -6.44 1.76
C GLY A 201 -6.04 -5.61 1.92
N GLY A 202 -5.39 -5.28 0.81
CA GLY A 202 -4.19 -4.46 0.82
C GLY A 202 -4.45 -2.97 0.98
N ILE A 203 -3.42 -2.22 1.36
CA ILE A 203 -3.50 -0.78 1.70
C ILE A 203 -3.19 0.17 0.54
N ALA A 204 -2.87 -0.34 -0.64
CA ALA A 204 -2.71 0.48 -1.84
C ALA A 204 -4.01 1.25 -2.15
N PRO A 205 -3.98 2.26 -3.04
CA PRO A 205 -5.21 2.88 -3.48
C PRO A 205 -6.24 1.86 -3.97
N THR A 206 -7.51 2.10 -3.65
CA THR A 206 -8.67 1.24 -3.94
C THR A 206 -8.75 0.78 -5.40
N MET A 207 -8.43 1.68 -6.33
CA MET A 207 -8.39 1.37 -7.77
C MET A 207 -7.43 0.22 -8.15
N ASP A 208 -6.41 -0.05 -7.34
CA ASP A 208 -5.48 -1.15 -7.58
C ASP A 208 -6.07 -2.50 -7.16
N SER A 209 -6.95 -2.54 -6.15
CA SER A 209 -7.65 -3.75 -5.72
C SER A 209 -8.88 -4.10 -6.58
N ASP A 210 -9.49 -3.14 -7.28
CA ASP A 210 -10.73 -3.38 -8.04
C ASP A 210 -10.53 -4.13 -9.36
N ARG A 211 -9.28 -4.26 -9.82
CA ARG A 211 -8.94 -4.88 -11.10
C ARG A 211 -8.47 -6.31 -10.92
N GLY A 212 -9.19 -7.26 -11.50
CA GLY A 212 -8.77 -8.65 -11.59
C GLY A 212 -7.62 -8.89 -12.59
N TYR A 213 -6.98 -10.06 -12.49
CA TYR A 213 -5.86 -10.47 -13.34
C TYR A 213 -6.26 -10.95 -14.75
N GLY A 214 -7.54 -10.90 -15.12
CA GLY A 214 -8.03 -11.23 -16.46
C GLY A 214 -7.54 -12.60 -16.97
N ASN A 215 -6.91 -12.62 -18.14
CA ASN A 215 -6.41 -13.85 -18.76
C ASN A 215 -5.27 -14.54 -17.98
N LEU A 216 -4.74 -13.92 -16.91
CA LEU A 216 -3.76 -14.54 -16.00
C LEU A 216 -4.41 -15.24 -14.81
N SER A 217 -5.73 -15.13 -14.60
CA SER A 217 -6.42 -15.84 -13.52
C SER A 217 -6.08 -17.34 -13.51
N GLY A 218 -5.84 -17.88 -12.31
CA GLY A 218 -5.34 -19.25 -12.11
C GLY A 218 -3.83 -19.43 -12.32
N ARG A 219 -3.11 -18.44 -12.86
CA ARG A 219 -1.63 -18.41 -12.96
C ARG A 219 -1.01 -17.32 -12.08
N VAL A 220 -1.79 -16.71 -11.20
CA VAL A 220 -1.32 -15.74 -10.20
C VAL A 220 -1.53 -16.31 -8.81
N MET A 221 -0.46 -16.38 -8.02
CA MET A 221 -0.51 -16.61 -6.58
C MET A 221 -0.29 -15.27 -5.88
N ASP A 222 -1.23 -14.88 -5.02
CA ASP A 222 -1.16 -13.67 -4.20
C ASP A 222 -1.14 -14.06 -2.72
N SER A 223 0.07 -14.23 -2.19
CA SER A 223 0.30 -14.75 -0.85
C SER A 223 0.34 -13.61 0.16
N CYS A 224 -0.54 -13.69 1.15
CA CYS A 224 -0.60 -12.74 2.26
C CYS A 224 -0.57 -13.48 3.60
N ALA A 225 0.32 -13.08 4.51
CA ALA A 225 0.38 -13.63 5.85
C ALA A 225 -0.70 -12.98 6.74
N SER A 226 -1.37 -13.78 7.58
CA SER A 226 -2.32 -13.23 8.56
C SER A 226 -1.63 -12.22 9.49
N GLY A 227 -2.20 -11.02 9.61
CA GLY A 227 -1.65 -9.91 10.39
C GLY A 227 -0.63 -9.03 9.63
N ASP A 228 -0.31 -9.36 8.38
CA ASP A 228 0.43 -8.46 7.49
C ASP A 228 -0.51 -7.39 6.93
N LEU A 229 -0.41 -6.18 7.45
CA LEU A 229 -1.26 -5.06 7.07
C LEU A 229 -0.95 -4.49 5.72
N ALA A 230 0.18 -4.84 5.09
CA ALA A 230 0.36 -4.45 3.71
C ALA A 230 -0.76 -5.05 2.85
N CYS A 231 -1.17 -6.31 3.10
CA CYS A 231 -2.06 -7.08 2.23
C CYS A 231 -3.34 -7.64 2.91
N ALA A 232 -3.44 -7.53 4.23
CA ALA A 232 -4.57 -7.96 5.07
C ALA A 232 -4.94 -6.88 6.10
N ALA A 233 -4.94 -5.62 5.66
CA ALA A 233 -5.58 -4.55 6.40
C ALA A 233 -7.11 -4.71 6.35
N PRO A 234 -7.83 -4.20 7.36
CA PRO A 234 -9.27 -4.34 7.39
C PRO A 234 -9.96 -3.68 6.19
N SER A 235 -10.88 -4.41 5.57
CA SER A 235 -11.55 -3.99 4.35
C SER A 235 -12.62 -2.91 4.56
N ASN A 236 -13.24 -2.83 5.76
CA ASN A 236 -14.15 -1.73 6.10
C ASN A 236 -13.40 -0.65 6.87
N SER A 237 -12.44 -0.01 6.22
CA SER A 237 -11.69 1.13 6.78
C SER A 237 -11.11 2.03 5.68
N PRO A 238 -11.94 2.79 4.92
CA PRO A 238 -11.45 3.69 3.88
C PRO A 238 -10.37 4.66 4.35
N ILE A 239 -10.40 5.06 5.63
CA ILE A 239 -9.38 5.94 6.21
C ILE A 239 -7.97 5.32 6.21
N VAL A 240 -7.83 3.99 6.18
CA VAL A 240 -6.53 3.32 6.06
C VAL A 240 -5.89 3.64 4.71
N HIS A 241 -6.69 3.61 3.63
CA HIS A 241 -6.23 4.00 2.30
C HIS A 241 -5.88 5.49 2.25
N LEU A 242 -6.69 6.36 2.87
CA LEU A 242 -6.35 7.79 2.99
C LEU A 242 -4.97 8.00 3.64
N VAL A 243 -4.76 7.43 4.83
CA VAL A 243 -3.49 7.61 5.55
C VAL A 243 -2.32 7.04 4.74
N THR A 244 -2.51 5.87 4.13
CA THR A 244 -1.48 5.22 3.32
C THR A 244 -1.14 6.02 2.07
N ASN A 245 -2.14 6.54 1.36
CA ASN A 245 -1.94 7.36 0.18
C ASN A 245 -1.22 8.67 0.51
N ILE A 246 -1.63 9.35 1.59
CA ILE A 246 -0.95 10.57 2.08
C ILE A 246 0.50 10.27 2.44
N ALA A 247 0.76 9.21 3.22
CA ALA A 247 2.13 8.81 3.56
C ALA A 247 2.94 8.44 2.31
N GLY A 248 2.32 7.71 1.38
CA GLY A 248 2.96 7.22 0.16
C GLY A 248 3.30 8.30 -0.86
N GLN A 249 2.61 9.44 -0.85
CA GLN A 249 2.92 10.62 -1.68
C GLN A 249 3.66 11.72 -0.91
N SER A 250 4.10 11.44 0.32
CA SER A 250 4.86 12.40 1.13
C SER A 250 6.34 12.07 1.12
N GLU A 251 7.18 13.10 1.10
CA GLU A 251 8.56 12.99 1.54
C GLU A 251 8.56 12.93 3.09
N LEU A 252 9.26 11.94 3.63
CA LEU A 252 9.34 11.60 5.06
C LEU A 252 10.82 11.48 5.46
N ASP A 253 11.60 12.49 5.09
CA ASP A 253 13.04 12.53 5.37
C ASP A 253 13.27 12.81 6.86
N GLN A 254 13.85 11.84 7.56
CA GLN A 254 14.19 11.98 8.98
C GLN A 254 15.22 13.09 9.23
N ALA A 255 15.99 13.49 8.21
CA ALA A 255 16.93 14.61 8.27
C ALA A 255 16.25 15.98 8.01
N ASP A 256 15.02 16.00 7.47
CA ASP A 256 14.25 17.22 7.23
C ASP A 256 12.78 17.08 7.70
N PRO A 257 12.53 17.21 9.01
CA PRO A 257 11.18 17.11 9.58
C PRO A 257 10.26 18.26 9.13
N ILE A 258 10.80 19.45 8.82
CA ILE A 258 9.98 20.59 8.35
C ILE A 258 9.52 20.33 6.91
N GLY A 259 10.43 19.91 6.03
CA GLY A 259 10.11 19.49 4.66
C GLY A 259 9.05 18.40 4.65
N SER A 260 9.21 17.38 5.51
CA SER A 260 8.23 16.30 5.64
C SER A 260 6.83 16.78 6.04
N LEU A 261 6.74 17.68 7.03
CA LEU A 261 5.47 18.29 7.44
C LEU A 261 4.83 19.11 6.31
N THR A 262 5.63 19.85 5.53
CA THR A 262 5.11 20.60 4.40
C THR A 262 4.60 19.68 3.29
N SER A 263 5.28 18.57 3.01
CA SER A 263 4.86 17.57 2.02
C SER A 263 3.52 16.93 2.40
N VAL A 264 3.38 16.51 3.66
CA VAL A 264 2.11 15.97 4.19
C VAL A 264 1.01 17.04 4.13
N GLY A 265 1.32 18.29 4.48
CA GLY A 265 0.38 19.41 4.40
C GLY A 265 -0.12 19.66 2.98
N GLN A 266 0.76 19.61 1.98
CA GLN A 266 0.40 19.74 0.56
C GLN A 266 -0.48 18.57 0.09
N ALA A 267 -0.09 17.34 0.43
CA ALA A 267 -0.85 16.13 0.15
C ALA A 267 -2.30 16.24 0.69
N LEU A 268 -2.45 16.62 1.96
CA LEU A 268 -3.76 16.81 2.59
C LEU A 268 -4.55 17.96 1.96
N ALA A 269 -3.89 19.07 1.60
CA ALA A 269 -4.55 20.20 0.95
C ALA A 269 -5.12 19.81 -0.42
N LEU A 270 -4.34 19.10 -1.26
CA LEU A 270 -4.79 18.64 -2.57
C LEU A 270 -5.94 17.63 -2.45
N THR A 271 -5.84 16.67 -1.52
CA THR A 271 -6.92 15.71 -1.22
C THR A 271 -8.20 16.43 -0.80
N SER A 272 -8.09 17.44 0.05
CA SER A 272 -9.24 18.23 0.52
C SER A 272 -9.93 18.97 -0.63
N VAL A 273 -9.16 19.52 -1.58
CA VAL A 273 -9.71 20.17 -2.78
C VAL A 273 -10.41 19.15 -3.68
N LYS A 274 -9.76 18.03 -3.98
CA LYS A 274 -10.33 16.95 -4.82
C LYS A 274 -11.65 16.42 -4.22
N ALA A 275 -11.63 16.03 -2.95
CA ALA A 275 -12.81 15.52 -2.25
C ALA A 275 -13.90 16.58 -2.11
N GLY A 276 -13.54 17.84 -1.80
CA GLY A 276 -14.51 18.92 -1.64
C GLY A 276 -15.28 19.23 -2.93
N VAL A 277 -14.57 19.31 -4.06
CA VAL A 277 -15.22 19.53 -5.37
C VAL A 277 -16.09 18.33 -5.74
N ASP A 278 -15.60 17.12 -5.49
CA ASP A 278 -16.33 15.88 -5.78
C ASP A 278 -17.63 15.76 -4.96
N VAL A 279 -17.58 16.01 -3.65
CA VAL A 279 -18.77 16.05 -2.76
C VAL A 279 -19.79 17.08 -3.27
N ILE A 280 -19.36 18.30 -3.58
CA ILE A 280 -20.28 19.35 -4.03
C ILE A 280 -20.94 18.98 -5.36
N ASN A 281 -20.19 18.39 -6.27
CA ASN A 281 -20.70 18.06 -7.58
C ASN A 281 -21.61 16.82 -7.56
N ASN A 282 -21.28 15.81 -6.75
CA ASN A 282 -21.91 14.50 -6.81
C ASN A 282 -22.89 14.19 -5.66
N ASP A 283 -22.72 14.77 -4.47
CA ASP A 283 -23.58 14.48 -3.30
C ASP A 283 -24.52 15.62 -2.94
N VAL A 284 -24.17 16.85 -3.32
CA VAL A 284 -25.00 18.02 -3.04
C VAL A 284 -25.94 18.27 -4.21
N GLN A 285 -27.23 18.12 -3.92
CA GLN A 285 -28.34 18.32 -4.84
C GLN A 285 -29.15 19.57 -4.47
N GLY A 286 -29.76 20.21 -5.45
CA GLY A 286 -30.55 21.42 -5.27
C GLY A 286 -29.78 22.70 -5.62
N THR A 287 -30.53 23.79 -5.83
CA THR A 287 -30.01 25.08 -6.33
C THR A 287 -30.34 26.25 -5.41
N SER A 288 -30.95 26.00 -4.25
CA SER A 288 -31.38 27.00 -3.26
C SER A 288 -31.43 26.38 -1.87
N LEU A 289 -31.39 27.19 -0.80
CA LEU A 289 -31.35 26.71 0.60
C LEU A 289 -32.52 25.79 0.99
N ASP A 290 -33.69 26.02 0.41
CA ASP A 290 -34.93 25.26 0.62
C ASP A 290 -34.94 23.92 -0.12
N THR A 291 -34.23 23.81 -1.25
CA THR A 291 -34.15 22.59 -2.06
C THR A 291 -32.86 21.81 -1.87
N LEU A 292 -31.89 22.37 -1.14
CA LEU A 292 -30.58 21.77 -0.94
C LEU A 292 -30.67 20.45 -0.16
N SER A 293 -30.19 19.35 -0.71
CA SER A 293 -30.05 18.07 0.00
C SER A 293 -28.64 17.52 -0.12
N TYR A 294 -28.21 16.83 0.94
CA TYR A 294 -27.02 16.01 0.93
C TYR A 294 -27.44 14.55 0.77
N GLU A 295 -27.17 13.99 -0.40
CA GLU A 295 -27.55 12.63 -0.80
C GLU A 295 -26.30 11.88 -1.30
N PRO A 296 -25.43 11.50 -0.35
CA PRO A 296 -24.13 10.92 -0.70
C PRO A 296 -24.28 9.55 -1.36
N GLN A 297 -23.54 9.35 -2.46
CA GLN A 297 -23.40 8.02 -3.07
C GLN A 297 -22.34 7.16 -2.36
N GLU A 298 -21.39 7.82 -1.69
CA GLU A 298 -20.27 7.22 -0.96
C GLU A 298 -20.08 7.97 0.36
N SER A 299 -19.48 7.34 1.37
CA SER A 299 -19.16 8.08 2.59
C SER A 299 -18.02 9.07 2.39
N VAL A 300 -17.95 10.04 3.31
CA VAL A 300 -16.88 11.05 3.30
C VAL A 300 -15.50 10.40 3.41
N SER A 301 -15.34 9.35 4.22
CA SER A 301 -14.06 8.64 4.30
C SER A 301 -13.68 7.93 3.00
N GLN A 302 -14.65 7.37 2.27
CA GLN A 302 -14.41 6.77 0.97
C GLN A 302 -13.98 7.84 -0.05
N ARG A 303 -14.70 8.96 -0.15
CA ARG A 303 -14.32 10.07 -1.03
C ARG A 303 -12.95 10.64 -0.73
N LEU A 304 -12.59 10.75 0.56
CA LEU A 304 -11.25 11.17 0.96
C LEU A 304 -10.19 10.14 0.57
N ALA A 305 -10.47 8.85 0.72
CA ALA A 305 -9.58 7.78 0.27
C ALA A 305 -9.34 7.86 -1.25
N ASP A 306 -10.40 7.98 -2.05
CA ASP A 306 -10.30 8.06 -3.52
C ASP A 306 -9.63 9.36 -3.99
N ALA A 307 -9.95 10.49 -3.34
CA ALA A 307 -9.31 11.78 -3.60
C ALA A 307 -7.82 11.78 -3.27
N SER A 308 -7.41 10.99 -2.27
CA SER A 308 -6.02 10.90 -1.84
C SER A 308 -5.12 10.09 -2.77
N ASP A 309 -5.69 9.30 -3.69
CA ASP A 309 -4.88 8.62 -4.70
C ASP A 309 -4.13 9.68 -5.56
N PRO A 310 -2.79 9.58 -5.69
CA PRO A 310 -1.99 10.52 -6.47
C PRO A 310 -2.34 10.54 -7.97
N ARG A 311 -2.97 9.47 -8.47
CA ARG A 311 -3.43 9.34 -9.86
C ARG A 311 -4.80 9.97 -10.09
N THR A 312 -5.56 10.24 -9.03
CA THR A 312 -6.83 10.98 -9.15
C THR A 312 -6.52 12.39 -9.65
N PRO A 313 -7.05 12.78 -10.84
CA PRO A 313 -6.72 14.08 -11.43
C PRO A 313 -7.24 15.23 -10.57
N LEU A 314 -6.62 16.40 -10.71
CA LEU A 314 -7.21 17.61 -10.15
C LEU A 314 -8.53 17.94 -10.87
N PRO A 315 -9.52 18.50 -10.14
CA PRO A 315 -10.76 18.94 -10.77
C PRO A 315 -10.48 19.92 -11.91
N SER A 316 -11.20 19.76 -13.02
CA SER A 316 -11.07 20.69 -14.13
C SER A 316 -11.62 22.07 -13.77
N VAL A 317 -11.24 23.12 -14.52
CA VAL A 317 -11.81 24.46 -14.32
C VAL A 317 -13.35 24.45 -14.39
N PRO A 318 -13.99 23.74 -15.34
CA PRO A 318 -15.43 23.52 -15.31
C PRO A 318 -15.95 22.85 -14.03
N ASP A 319 -15.29 21.82 -13.52
CA ASP A 319 -15.74 21.11 -12.31
C ASP A 319 -15.67 22.00 -11.08
N ALA A 320 -14.58 22.75 -10.94
CA ALA A 320 -14.39 23.71 -9.86
C ALA A 320 -15.38 24.88 -9.98
N LEU A 321 -15.63 25.40 -11.19
CA LEU A 321 -16.60 26.46 -11.42
C LEU A 321 -18.02 25.98 -11.14
N ASN A 322 -18.38 24.75 -11.56
CA ASN A 322 -19.68 24.15 -11.26
C ASN A 322 -19.88 23.98 -9.75
N ALA A 323 -18.85 23.52 -9.03
CA ALA A 323 -18.91 23.43 -7.58
C ALA A 323 -19.10 24.81 -6.92
N VAL A 324 -18.34 25.82 -7.35
CA VAL A 324 -18.47 27.21 -6.88
C VAL A 324 -19.83 27.80 -7.23
N LEU A 325 -20.37 27.54 -8.42
CA LEU A 325 -21.68 28.01 -8.85
C LEU A 325 -22.80 27.33 -8.06
N LYS A 326 -22.74 26.01 -7.86
CA LYS A 326 -23.66 25.28 -6.96
C LYS A 326 -23.65 25.95 -5.59
N VAL A 327 -22.49 26.10 -4.97
CA VAL A 327 -22.33 26.78 -3.66
C VAL A 327 -22.81 28.25 -3.70
N GLY A 328 -22.57 28.96 -4.80
CA GLY A 328 -22.97 30.36 -4.99
C GLY A 328 -24.49 30.53 -5.07
N THR A 329 -25.17 29.62 -5.76
CA THR A 329 -26.64 29.60 -5.86
C THR A 329 -27.32 29.22 -4.54
N ILE A 330 -26.61 28.48 -3.68
CA ILE A 330 -27.04 28.07 -2.34
C ILE A 330 -27.02 29.23 -1.32
N GLY A 331 -26.53 30.42 -1.68
CA GLY A 331 -26.47 31.55 -0.77
C GLY A 331 -25.12 31.58 -0.04
N LEU A 332 -24.26 32.47 -0.51
CA LEU A 332 -22.84 32.61 -0.18
C LEU A 332 -22.49 32.69 1.33
N ASN A 333 -23.44 32.98 2.23
CA ASN A 333 -23.15 33.20 3.65
C ASN A 333 -23.13 31.93 4.52
N ALA A 334 -23.85 30.88 4.13
CA ALA A 334 -23.94 29.64 4.90
C ALA A 334 -22.68 28.78 4.70
N VAL A 335 -22.35 28.44 3.45
CA VAL A 335 -21.22 27.55 3.13
C VAL A 335 -19.86 28.19 3.45
N VAL A 336 -19.70 29.50 3.22
CA VAL A 336 -18.48 30.24 3.57
C VAL A 336 -18.24 30.28 5.09
N SER A 337 -19.29 30.24 5.91
CA SER A 337 -19.17 30.24 7.37
C SER A 337 -18.69 28.88 7.91
N VAL A 338 -19.14 27.77 7.35
CA VAL A 338 -18.65 26.42 7.69
C VAL A 338 -17.21 26.25 7.24
N ALA A 339 -16.90 26.56 5.97
CA ALA A 339 -15.54 26.42 5.44
C ALA A 339 -14.52 27.29 6.20
N LYS A 340 -14.87 28.55 6.52
CA LYS A 340 -14.00 29.45 7.31
C LYS A 340 -13.83 29.04 8.78
N LYS A 341 -14.69 28.18 9.34
CA LYS A 341 -14.58 27.69 10.73
C LYS A 341 -13.95 26.31 10.83
N VAL A 342 -14.19 25.46 9.85
CA VAL A 342 -13.72 24.06 9.83
C VAL A 342 -12.35 23.97 9.16
N ILE A 343 -12.11 24.71 8.08
CA ILE A 343 -10.86 24.67 7.30
C ILE A 343 -10.02 25.92 7.62
N THR A 344 -9.49 25.98 8.85
CA THR A 344 -8.56 27.05 9.26
C THR A 344 -7.15 26.50 9.47
N PRO A 345 -6.10 27.33 9.33
CA PRO A 345 -4.74 26.94 9.71
C PRO A 345 -4.64 26.44 11.15
N GLN A 346 -5.43 26.99 12.08
CA GLN A 346 -5.49 26.49 13.46
C GLN A 346 -6.12 25.10 13.55
N THR A 347 -7.24 24.83 12.88
CA THR A 347 -7.89 23.51 12.91
C THR A 347 -6.98 22.45 12.26
N ILE A 348 -6.30 22.80 11.16
CA ILE A 348 -5.32 21.93 10.49
C ILE A 348 -4.12 21.68 11.42
N GLY A 349 -3.62 22.71 12.12
CA GLY A 349 -2.54 22.58 13.09
C GLY A 349 -2.90 21.78 14.34
N GLU A 350 -4.11 21.95 14.89
CA GLU A 350 -4.66 21.18 16.01
C GLU A 350 -4.87 19.71 15.60
N LEU A 351 -5.40 19.45 14.40
CA LEU A 351 -5.54 18.09 13.87
C LEU A 351 -4.19 17.42 13.62
N ALA A 352 -3.20 18.17 13.14
CA ALA A 352 -1.85 17.64 12.94
C ALA A 352 -1.16 17.29 14.27
N THR A 353 -1.27 18.16 15.28
CA THR A 353 -0.65 17.92 16.60
C THR A 353 -1.36 16.86 17.43
N VAL A 354 -2.69 16.86 17.43
CA VAL A 354 -3.49 15.88 18.20
C VAL A 354 -3.58 14.55 17.46
N GLY A 355 -3.65 14.54 16.13
CA GLY A 355 -3.80 13.33 15.31
C GLY A 355 -2.59 12.40 15.37
N LEU A 356 -1.38 12.95 15.47
CA LEU A 356 -0.15 12.18 15.59
C LEU A 356 0.03 11.52 16.97
N ALA A 357 -0.57 12.09 18.03
CA ALA A 357 -0.39 11.62 19.40
C ALA A 357 -1.60 10.85 19.95
N ASN A 358 -2.82 11.15 19.48
CA ASN A 358 -4.07 10.58 19.96
C ASN A 358 -5.18 10.69 18.88
N PRO A 359 -5.28 9.72 17.96
CA PRO A 359 -6.27 9.75 16.88
C PRO A 359 -7.73 9.90 17.34
N PRO A 360 -8.20 9.25 18.43
CA PRO A 360 -9.53 9.53 18.99
C PRO A 360 -9.75 10.99 19.41
N ALA A 361 -8.73 11.66 19.95
CA ALA A 361 -8.83 13.06 20.32
C ALA A 361 -8.88 13.99 19.10
N ALA A 362 -8.22 13.63 17.99
CA ALA A 362 -8.30 14.40 16.74
C ALA A 362 -9.71 14.33 16.13
N LEU A 363 -10.35 13.16 16.20
CA LEU A 363 -11.77 13.01 15.81
C LEU A 363 -12.69 13.84 16.73
N ALA A 364 -12.40 13.94 18.02
CA ALA A 364 -13.15 14.80 18.95
C ALA A 364 -12.98 16.30 18.63
N VAL A 365 -11.77 16.73 18.27
CA VAL A 365 -11.49 18.12 17.82
C VAL A 365 -12.25 18.42 16.53
N LEU A 366 -12.20 17.51 15.54
CA LEU A 366 -12.97 17.65 14.31
C LEU A 366 -14.48 17.71 14.58
N GLY A 367 -14.99 16.81 15.44
CA GLY A 367 -16.40 16.76 15.83
C GLY A 367 -16.86 18.03 16.55
N ALA A 368 -16.04 18.61 17.42
CA ALA A 368 -16.33 19.87 18.11
C ALA A 368 -16.40 21.05 17.12
N LYS A 369 -15.47 21.12 16.15
CA LYS A 369 -15.43 22.19 15.14
C LYS A 369 -16.59 22.09 14.16
N LEU A 370 -16.92 20.87 13.70
CA LEU A 370 -18.10 20.61 12.88
C LEU A 370 -19.40 20.95 13.64
N GLY A 371 -19.54 20.51 14.90
CA GLY A 371 -20.70 20.83 15.73
C GLY A 371 -20.90 22.35 15.90
N SER A 372 -19.82 23.10 16.10
CA SER A 372 -19.90 24.57 16.21
C SER A 372 -20.27 25.28 14.90
N ALA A 373 -19.94 24.69 13.75
CA ALA A 373 -20.24 25.26 12.45
C ALA A 373 -21.70 25.04 12.02
N VAL A 374 -22.33 23.96 12.51
CA VAL A 374 -23.72 23.59 12.18
C VAL A 374 -24.74 24.50 12.88
N VAL A 375 -24.45 25.01 14.08
CA VAL A 375 -25.38 25.85 14.87
C VAL A 375 -25.61 27.24 14.25
N ASP A 376 -24.68 27.72 13.42
CA ASP A 376 -24.73 29.07 12.83
C ASP A 376 -25.38 29.12 11.43
N LEU A 377 -25.88 28.00 10.90
CA LEU A 377 -26.48 27.90 9.56
C LEU A 377 -28.01 27.70 9.59
N VAL A 378 -28.74 28.75 9.20
CA VAL A 378 -30.10 28.73 8.59
C VAL A 378 -31.30 28.55 9.56
N PRO A 379 -32.50 29.13 9.27
CA PRO A 379 -33.65 29.23 10.21
C PRO A 379 -34.34 27.91 10.62
N PRO A 380 -35.16 27.92 11.70
CA PRO A 380 -35.56 26.73 12.48
C PRO A 380 -36.31 25.61 11.74
N ALA A 381 -36.95 25.88 10.60
CA ALA A 381 -37.74 24.87 9.88
C ALA A 381 -36.89 23.93 9.00
N THR A 382 -35.63 24.27 8.74
CA THR A 382 -34.70 23.50 7.88
C THR A 382 -33.74 22.62 8.68
N VAL A 383 -33.72 22.79 10.01
CA VAL A 383 -32.76 22.19 10.94
C VAL A 383 -32.90 20.68 11.00
N ASP A 384 -34.12 20.15 11.11
CA ASP A 384 -34.33 18.71 11.33
C ASP A 384 -33.82 17.83 10.17
N ARG A 385 -34.00 18.26 8.91
CA ARG A 385 -33.55 17.47 7.76
C ARG A 385 -32.03 17.45 7.62
N TRP A 386 -31.39 18.60 7.73
CA TRP A 386 -29.94 18.72 7.58
C TRP A 386 -29.18 18.10 8.75
N THR A 387 -29.68 18.29 9.97
CA THR A 387 -29.12 17.67 11.16
C THR A 387 -29.19 16.15 11.04
N ASN A 388 -30.32 15.57 10.60
CA ASN A 388 -30.43 14.13 10.38
C ASN A 388 -29.49 13.64 9.27
N GLN A 389 -29.41 14.33 8.13
CA GLN A 389 -28.48 13.97 7.04
C GLN A 389 -27.02 14.02 7.48
N ALA A 390 -26.63 15.00 8.30
CA ALA A 390 -25.29 15.09 8.88
C ALA A 390 -25.03 13.96 9.89
N PHE A 391 -25.99 13.65 10.77
CA PHE A 391 -25.87 12.53 11.71
C PHE A 391 -25.78 11.18 10.99
N ASP A 392 -26.54 10.99 9.91
CA ASP A 392 -26.50 9.76 9.12
C ASP A 392 -25.17 9.63 8.36
N ALA A 393 -24.61 10.74 7.87
CA ALA A 393 -23.25 10.76 7.31
C ALA A 393 -22.18 10.37 8.34
N ILE A 394 -22.31 10.83 9.58
CA ILE A 394 -21.40 10.46 10.69
C ILE A 394 -21.56 8.97 11.04
N LYS A 395 -22.81 8.48 11.17
CA LYS A 395 -23.07 7.05 11.43
C LYS A 395 -22.49 6.19 10.32
N GLN A 396 -22.73 6.56 9.05
CA GLN A 396 -22.18 5.86 7.90
C GLN A 396 -20.65 5.83 7.97
N ASN A 397 -20.01 6.95 8.29
CA ASN A 397 -18.56 7.00 8.42
C ASN A 397 -18.01 6.13 9.57
N ILE A 398 -18.73 6.03 10.69
CA ILE A 398 -18.38 5.11 11.80
C ILE A 398 -18.56 3.65 11.35
N THR A 399 -19.66 3.34 10.67
CA THR A 399 -19.94 2.01 10.13
C THR A 399 -18.89 1.58 9.12
N ASP A 400 -18.50 2.48 8.21
CA ASP A 400 -17.51 2.22 7.16
C ASP A 400 -16.09 2.06 7.69
N ASN A 401 -15.82 2.49 8.93
CA ASN A 401 -14.51 2.36 9.58
C ASN A 401 -14.58 1.48 10.85
N LYS A 402 -15.61 0.63 10.97
CA LYS A 402 -15.87 -0.17 12.17
C LYS A 402 -14.72 -1.09 12.56
N ASP A 403 -13.93 -1.55 11.58
CA ASP A 403 -12.88 -2.53 11.83
C ASP A 403 -11.63 -1.90 12.47
N LEU A 404 -11.41 -0.59 12.29
CA LEU A 404 -10.40 0.17 13.06
C LEU A 404 -10.75 0.31 14.53
N LEU A 405 -12.03 0.23 14.88
CA LEU A 405 -12.51 0.32 16.25
C LEU A 405 -12.49 -1.04 16.97
N ASN A 406 -12.10 -2.11 16.27
CA ASN A 406 -12.07 -3.46 16.80
C ASN A 406 -10.73 -3.75 17.52
N VAL A 407 -10.83 -4.16 18.79
CA VAL A 407 -9.67 -4.45 19.64
C VAL A 407 -8.83 -5.63 19.14
N THR A 408 -9.45 -6.63 18.52
CA THR A 408 -8.75 -7.78 17.91
C THR A 408 -7.92 -7.34 16.71
N THR A 409 -8.45 -6.44 15.88
CA THR A 409 -7.72 -5.84 14.76
C THR A 409 -6.51 -5.04 15.24
N MET A 410 -6.67 -4.26 16.32
CA MET A 410 -5.55 -3.53 16.93
C MET A 410 -4.42 -4.45 17.41
N MET A 411 -4.73 -5.65 17.91
CA MET A 411 -3.71 -6.63 18.31
C MET A 411 -2.94 -7.21 17.11
N GLN A 412 -3.58 -7.37 15.95
CA GLN A 412 -2.93 -7.80 14.72
C GLN A 412 -1.95 -6.73 14.19
N TYR A 413 -2.29 -5.45 14.37
CA TYR A 413 -1.42 -4.32 13.98
C TYR A 413 -0.05 -4.36 14.67
N PHE A 414 0.00 -4.75 15.95
CA PHE A 414 1.26 -4.84 16.69
C PHE A 414 2.21 -5.93 16.18
N ASN A 415 1.72 -6.92 15.42
CA ASN A 415 2.55 -8.01 14.89
C ASN A 415 2.91 -7.86 13.41
N THR A 416 2.56 -6.73 12.79
CA THR A 416 2.61 -6.62 11.33
C THR A 416 4.00 -6.79 10.75
N ALA A 417 5.04 -6.25 11.39
CA ALA A 417 6.42 -6.36 10.92
C ALA A 417 6.90 -7.82 10.87
N ASN A 418 6.51 -8.64 11.86
CA ASN A 418 6.84 -10.06 11.88
C ASN A 418 6.09 -10.81 10.78
N ALA A 419 4.77 -10.55 10.64
CA ALA A 419 3.95 -11.18 9.62
C ALA A 419 4.45 -10.83 8.21
N HIS A 420 4.74 -9.55 7.95
CA HIS A 420 5.27 -9.05 6.68
C HIS A 420 6.63 -9.66 6.34
N GLY A 421 7.49 -9.92 7.33
CA GLY A 421 8.79 -10.56 7.13
C GLY A 421 8.76 -12.10 7.14
N SER A 422 7.59 -12.75 7.21
CA SER A 422 7.49 -14.19 7.49
C SER A 422 7.45 -15.12 6.27
N TYR A 423 7.30 -14.57 5.06
CA TYR A 423 7.11 -15.33 3.82
C TYR A 423 8.22 -16.33 3.49
N THR A 424 9.41 -16.15 4.06
CA THR A 424 10.58 -16.99 3.83
C THR A 424 10.68 -18.20 4.77
N THR A 425 9.95 -18.18 5.89
CA THR A 425 10.11 -19.16 6.99
C THR A 425 8.81 -19.79 7.46
N THR A 426 7.70 -19.08 7.34
CA THR A 426 6.42 -19.53 7.91
C THR A 426 5.60 -20.22 6.84
N SER A 427 5.41 -21.52 7.01
CA SER A 427 4.42 -22.26 6.23
C SER A 427 3.01 -21.99 6.75
N GLN A 428 2.04 -21.90 5.82
CA GLN A 428 0.64 -21.73 6.18
C GLN A 428 0.01 -23.04 6.72
N THR A 429 0.63 -24.20 6.47
CA THR A 429 0.18 -25.51 6.96
C THR A 429 1.37 -26.39 7.39
N ALA A 430 1.19 -27.21 8.43
CA ALA A 430 2.26 -28.08 8.91
C ALA A 430 2.72 -29.05 7.81
N GLY A 431 4.01 -28.97 7.44
CA GLY A 431 4.62 -29.81 6.40
C GLY A 431 4.56 -29.24 4.98
N ALA A 432 3.88 -28.12 4.73
CA ALA A 432 3.96 -27.42 3.46
C ALA A 432 5.22 -26.52 3.39
N PRO A 433 5.75 -26.24 2.19
CA PRO A 433 6.85 -25.28 2.01
C PRO A 433 6.46 -23.87 2.47
N SER A 434 7.45 -23.02 2.76
CA SER A 434 7.19 -21.59 2.90
C SER A 434 6.66 -21.01 1.57
N PRO A 435 5.89 -19.90 1.59
CA PRO A 435 5.39 -19.28 0.36
C PRO A 435 6.47 -19.04 -0.70
N THR A 436 7.66 -18.60 -0.30
CA THR A 436 8.75 -18.32 -1.25
C THR A 436 9.39 -19.57 -1.80
N LEU A 437 9.54 -20.62 -0.98
CA LEU A 437 10.03 -21.91 -1.44
C LEU A 437 9.02 -22.56 -2.41
N PHE A 438 7.72 -22.48 -2.12
CA PHE A 438 6.68 -22.94 -3.04
C PHE A 438 6.78 -22.24 -4.39
N ALA A 439 6.94 -20.92 -4.42
CA ALA A 439 7.11 -20.19 -5.68
C ALA A 439 8.38 -20.60 -6.43
N ALA A 440 9.48 -20.89 -5.72
CA ALA A 440 10.71 -21.40 -6.32
C ALA A 440 10.51 -22.76 -6.99
N GLU A 441 9.83 -23.68 -6.30
CA GLU A 441 9.46 -25.00 -6.82
C GLU A 441 8.52 -24.88 -8.02
N TRP A 442 7.57 -23.96 -7.94
CA TRP A 442 6.62 -23.70 -9.01
C TRP A 442 7.30 -23.14 -10.26
N PHE A 443 8.16 -22.14 -10.16
CA PHE A 443 8.90 -21.65 -11.33
C PHE A 443 9.86 -22.69 -11.90
N ALA A 444 10.48 -23.54 -11.08
CA ALA A 444 11.26 -24.67 -11.57
C ALA A 444 10.37 -25.67 -12.33
N ALA A 445 9.21 -26.03 -11.79
CA ALA A 445 8.25 -26.91 -12.44
C ALA A 445 7.77 -26.35 -13.78
N LEU A 446 7.46 -25.05 -13.84
CA LEU A 446 7.09 -24.36 -15.09
C LEU A 446 8.22 -24.45 -16.12
N ALA A 447 9.47 -24.20 -15.72
CA ALA A 447 10.61 -24.29 -16.63
C ALA A 447 10.80 -25.71 -17.19
N HIS A 448 10.60 -26.73 -16.36
CA HIS A 448 10.66 -28.13 -16.77
C HIS A 448 9.54 -28.51 -17.73
N ASP A 449 8.29 -28.13 -17.43
CA ASP A 449 7.14 -28.36 -18.31
C ASP A 449 7.31 -27.67 -19.67
N LEU A 450 7.82 -26.43 -19.68
CA LEU A 450 8.13 -25.68 -20.90
C LEU A 450 9.25 -26.31 -21.74
N ALA A 451 10.21 -26.96 -21.08
CA ALA A 451 11.29 -27.69 -21.73
C ALA A 451 10.89 -29.12 -22.15
N GLY A 452 9.67 -29.56 -21.85
CA GLY A 452 9.21 -30.94 -22.11
C GLY A 452 9.91 -31.99 -21.24
N SER A 453 10.35 -31.60 -20.05
CA SER A 453 11.03 -32.45 -19.08
C SER A 453 10.23 -32.57 -17.79
N SER A 454 10.46 -33.63 -17.01
CA SER A 454 9.75 -33.85 -15.74
C SER A 454 10.51 -33.26 -14.55
N PHE A 455 9.77 -32.67 -13.62
CA PHE A 455 10.27 -32.25 -12.31
C PHE A 455 9.33 -32.72 -11.19
N SER A 456 9.92 -33.04 -10.04
CA SER A 456 9.20 -33.30 -8.79
C SER A 456 9.91 -32.56 -7.67
N SER A 457 9.17 -31.72 -6.93
CA SER A 457 9.68 -31.06 -5.72
C SER A 457 9.67 -31.97 -4.49
N VAL A 458 9.02 -33.14 -4.62
CA VAL A 458 8.88 -34.13 -3.56
C VAL A 458 9.70 -35.38 -3.90
N THR A 459 10.44 -35.91 -2.94
CA THR A 459 11.17 -37.17 -3.05
C THR A 459 10.20 -38.36 -2.98
N GLY A 460 10.65 -39.56 -3.39
CA GLY A 460 9.78 -40.75 -3.47
C GLY A 460 9.17 -41.22 -2.14
N ASP A 461 9.63 -40.68 -1.02
CA ASP A 461 9.15 -40.85 0.35
C ASP A 461 8.18 -39.75 0.81
N GLY A 462 7.80 -38.82 -0.07
CA GLY A 462 6.76 -37.82 0.20
C GLY A 462 7.26 -36.53 0.88
N TYR A 463 8.57 -36.38 1.07
CA TYR A 463 9.18 -35.18 1.67
C TYR A 463 9.66 -34.17 0.61
N LEU A 464 9.74 -32.90 0.99
CA LEU A 464 10.32 -31.86 0.12
C LEU A 464 11.78 -32.16 -0.19
N ASN A 465 12.21 -31.80 -1.40
CA ASN A 465 13.59 -31.95 -1.82
C ASN A 465 14.55 -31.17 -0.89
N THR A 466 15.31 -31.90 -0.08
CA THR A 466 16.17 -31.36 0.98
C THR A 466 17.27 -30.43 0.48
N ALA A 467 17.70 -30.55 -0.77
CA ALA A 467 18.68 -29.64 -1.36
C ALA A 467 18.09 -28.25 -1.62
N ALA A 468 16.84 -28.19 -2.10
CA ALA A 468 16.15 -26.92 -2.30
C ALA A 468 15.81 -26.25 -0.96
N GLN A 469 15.36 -27.06 0.01
CA GLN A 469 15.13 -26.61 1.39
C GLN A 469 16.42 -26.05 2.02
N ALA A 470 17.57 -26.71 1.84
CA ALA A 470 18.84 -26.25 2.41
C ALA A 470 19.31 -24.90 1.82
N VAL A 471 19.10 -24.66 0.52
CA VAL A 471 19.37 -23.35 -0.10
C VAL A 471 18.41 -22.30 0.46
N SER A 472 17.12 -22.63 0.54
CA SER A 472 16.11 -21.75 1.13
C SER A 472 16.45 -21.37 2.58
N ASP A 473 16.76 -22.36 3.43
CA ASP A 473 17.13 -22.16 4.83
C ASP A 473 18.38 -21.28 4.99
N SER A 474 19.34 -21.43 4.07
CA SER A 474 20.56 -20.63 4.06
C SER A 474 20.27 -19.17 3.69
N VAL A 475 19.40 -18.94 2.70
CA VAL A 475 18.99 -17.59 2.30
C VAL A 475 18.10 -16.94 3.36
N SER A 476 17.16 -17.66 3.96
CA SER A 476 16.30 -17.15 5.03
C SER A 476 17.10 -16.69 6.25
N LYS A 477 18.26 -17.33 6.55
CA LYS A 477 19.16 -16.87 7.63
C LYS A 477 19.85 -15.54 7.33
N LEU A 478 20.03 -15.19 6.06
CA LEU A 478 20.57 -13.90 5.65
C LEU A 478 19.53 -12.78 5.73
N TRP A 479 18.25 -13.13 5.89
CA TRP A 479 17.12 -12.20 5.99
C TRP A 479 16.18 -12.56 7.14
N PRO A 480 16.61 -12.39 8.41
CA PRO A 480 15.73 -12.62 9.55
C PRO A 480 14.54 -11.66 9.52
N SER A 481 13.34 -12.15 9.88
CA SER A 481 12.16 -11.29 10.08
C SER A 481 12.50 -10.15 11.04
N ALA A 482 12.02 -8.94 10.75
CA ALA A 482 12.32 -7.76 11.54
C ALA A 482 11.80 -7.94 12.97
N THR A 483 12.69 -8.10 13.95
CA THR A 483 12.34 -8.02 15.37
C THR A 483 12.04 -6.56 15.71
N VAL A 484 10.78 -6.28 16.07
CA VAL A 484 10.37 -4.99 16.62
C VAL A 484 11.12 -4.76 17.95
N PRO A 485 11.90 -3.68 18.13
CA PRO A 485 12.41 -3.30 19.44
C PRO A 485 11.21 -3.02 20.37
N PRO A 486 11.21 -3.44 21.64
CA PRO A 486 10.15 -3.07 22.57
C PRO A 486 10.18 -1.55 22.79
N GLY A 487 9.34 -0.83 22.05
CA GLY A 487 9.11 0.61 22.22
C GLY A 487 8.22 0.83 23.44
N SER A 488 8.76 1.53 24.42
CA SER A 488 8.14 1.91 25.68
C SER A 488 6.77 2.59 25.49
N ALA A 489 5.69 1.86 25.72
CA ALA A 489 4.38 2.44 26.00
C ALA A 489 3.83 1.81 27.30
N THR A 490 4.39 2.22 28.42
CA THR A 490 3.70 2.12 29.72
C THR A 490 2.52 3.09 29.71
N LEU A 491 1.40 2.67 29.12
CA LEU A 491 0.11 3.27 29.44
C LEU A 491 -0.42 2.61 30.71
N ALA A 492 -0.17 3.25 31.84
CA ALA A 492 -0.86 2.93 33.08
C ALA A 492 -2.37 3.23 32.90
N PRO A 493 -3.27 2.30 33.24
CA PRO A 493 -4.70 2.53 33.11
C PRO A 493 -5.17 3.31 34.34
N ASN A 494 -5.10 4.64 34.31
CA ASN A 494 -5.76 5.49 35.31
C ASN A 494 -6.17 6.82 34.67
N GLY A 495 -7.41 6.85 34.16
CA GLY A 495 -8.11 8.05 33.69
C GLY A 495 -9.59 7.72 33.50
N PRO A 496 -10.53 8.60 33.92
CA PRO A 496 -11.88 8.19 34.30
C PRO A 496 -12.75 7.82 33.11
N ILE A 497 -13.45 6.71 33.25
CA ILE A 497 -14.54 6.29 32.36
C ILE A 497 -15.67 7.31 32.50
N LEU A 498 -15.93 8.07 31.43
CA LEU A 498 -17.16 8.84 31.29
C LEU A 498 -18.31 7.85 31.04
N SER A 499 -19.00 7.48 32.11
CA SER A 499 -20.24 6.70 32.04
C SER A 499 -21.35 7.54 31.40
N ASN A 500 -21.98 6.97 30.38
CA ASN A 500 -23.19 7.49 29.76
C ASN A 500 -24.27 7.74 30.82
N ALA A 501 -24.79 8.97 30.88
CA ALA A 501 -26.00 9.31 31.60
C ALA A 501 -27.19 9.14 30.64
N ASP A 502 -28.05 8.16 30.95
CA ASP A 502 -29.38 8.02 30.37
C ASP A 502 -30.38 8.78 31.28
N PRO A 503 -31.30 9.60 30.76
CA PRO A 503 -32.16 10.43 31.60
C PRO A 503 -33.57 9.85 31.71
N THR A 504 -33.87 9.06 32.74
CA THR A 504 -35.27 8.82 33.17
C THR A 504 -35.40 8.45 34.65
N GLY A 505 -36.18 9.23 35.40
CA GLY A 505 -37.19 8.72 36.35
C GLY A 505 -36.83 8.48 37.82
N THR A 506 -37.20 9.47 38.66
CA THR A 506 -37.97 9.39 39.94
C THR A 506 -37.62 8.42 41.08
N ASP A 507 -37.41 9.02 42.27
CA ASP A 507 -37.79 8.66 43.65
C ASP A 507 -37.79 7.19 44.14
N GLU A 508 -37.03 6.88 45.20
CA GLU A 508 -37.55 6.63 46.57
C GLU A 508 -36.49 6.05 47.54
N SER A 509 -36.46 6.65 48.74
CA SER A 509 -36.19 6.17 50.11
C SER A 509 -35.42 4.86 50.45
N GLY A 510 -34.58 4.99 51.50
CA GLY A 510 -34.34 3.97 52.56
C GLY A 510 -33.24 2.96 52.25
N GLY A 511 -32.35 2.55 53.14
CA GLY A 511 -32.22 2.67 54.58
C GLY A 511 -31.33 1.51 55.07
N SER A 512 -30.61 1.76 56.17
CA SER A 512 -30.07 0.79 57.14
C SER A 512 -28.95 -0.20 56.76
N GLY A 513 -27.79 0.02 57.42
CA GLY A 513 -27.11 -0.94 58.31
C GLY A 513 -26.24 -2.02 57.67
N GLN A 514 -25.21 -2.57 58.30
CA GLN A 514 -24.52 -2.29 59.56
C GLN A 514 -23.33 -3.29 59.62
N GLY A 515 -22.26 -2.95 60.34
CA GLY A 515 -21.19 -3.88 60.77
C GLY A 515 -19.94 -3.77 59.91
N GLY A 516 -18.86 -3.11 60.37
CA GLY A 516 -18.06 -3.47 61.55
C GLY A 516 -16.89 -4.31 61.03
N VAL A 517 -15.61 -4.03 61.30
CA VAL A 517 -14.99 -3.76 62.59
C VAL A 517 -13.64 -3.04 62.36
N ASP A 518 -13.21 -2.35 63.40
CA ASP A 518 -11.96 -1.63 63.70
C ASP A 518 -10.66 -2.30 63.17
N ALA A 519 -9.50 -1.64 63.04
CA ALA A 519 -8.88 -0.68 63.95
C ALA A 519 -7.60 -0.05 63.37
N GLN A 520 -7.39 1.23 63.73
CA GLN A 520 -6.12 1.86 64.16
C GLN A 520 -4.99 2.04 63.12
N ASN A 521 -4.76 3.28 62.64
CA ASN A 521 -4.05 4.40 63.30
C ASN A 521 -2.53 4.32 63.07
N THR A 522 -1.99 5.20 62.22
CA THR A 522 -0.88 6.11 62.56
C THR A 522 -0.51 6.98 61.34
N THR A 523 -0.67 8.28 61.53
CA THR A 523 0.05 9.37 60.85
C THR A 523 0.99 9.97 61.93
N PRO A 524 1.97 10.89 61.71
CA PRO A 524 2.24 11.73 60.52
C PRO A 524 3.75 12.10 60.29
N THR A 525 3.96 13.13 59.44
CA THR A 525 5.01 14.20 59.50
C THR A 525 6.44 13.85 59.03
N SER A 526 6.92 14.39 57.90
CA SER A 526 7.48 15.76 57.62
C SER A 526 8.97 15.86 57.94
N ASP A 527 9.80 16.25 56.96
CA ASP A 527 10.94 17.14 57.20
C ASP A 527 11.57 17.70 55.91
N ALA A 528 12.19 18.86 56.08
CA ALA A 528 12.54 19.90 55.11
C ALA A 528 14.01 19.79 54.58
N PRO A 529 14.52 20.76 53.78
CA PRO A 529 15.58 20.55 52.78
C PRO A 529 17.00 20.97 53.20
N GLY A 530 18.01 20.60 52.39
CA GLY A 530 19.41 21.05 52.55
C GLY A 530 20.25 21.01 51.27
N SER A 531 20.59 22.22 50.78
CA SER A 531 21.86 22.70 50.21
C SER A 531 22.74 21.89 49.23
N GLY A 532 23.01 22.49 48.06
CA GLY A 532 24.35 23.00 47.68
C GLY A 532 25.28 22.12 46.81
N GLY A 533 25.68 22.64 45.64
CA GLY A 533 26.84 22.16 44.88
C GLY A 533 26.88 22.60 43.40
N GLU A 534 27.59 23.68 43.11
CA GLU A 534 27.91 24.20 41.77
C GLU A 534 28.93 23.32 40.99
N SER A 535 28.81 23.29 39.66
CA SER A 535 29.96 23.49 38.74
C SER A 535 29.47 23.67 37.30
N GLY A 536 30.07 24.63 36.60
CA GLY A 536 29.53 25.26 35.39
C GLY A 536 29.88 24.62 34.05
N PHE A 537 29.24 25.15 33.02
CA PHE A 537 29.61 24.95 31.61
C PHE A 537 29.57 26.30 30.87
N GLY A 538 30.63 26.54 30.11
CA GLY A 538 30.89 27.76 29.34
C GLY A 538 29.96 27.97 28.14
N GLY A 539 29.91 29.22 27.71
CA GLY A 539 29.00 29.72 26.67
C GLY A 539 29.33 29.28 25.24
N VAL A 540 28.30 29.41 24.40
CA VAL A 540 28.34 29.26 22.93
C VAL A 540 27.91 30.61 22.30
N PRO A 541 28.55 31.07 21.22
CA PRO A 541 28.30 32.39 20.62
C PRO A 541 26.98 32.47 19.82
N GLY A 542 26.44 33.68 19.72
CA GLY A 542 25.16 34.00 19.09
C GLY A 542 25.11 33.88 17.56
N ILE A 543 23.91 33.61 17.07
CA ILE A 543 23.48 33.48 15.67
C ILE A 543 23.22 34.88 15.08
N PRO A 544 23.67 35.21 13.85
CA PRO A 544 23.34 36.47 13.19
C PRO A 544 21.95 36.48 12.52
N ASP A 545 21.37 37.68 12.50
CA ASP A 545 20.05 38.11 12.01
C ASP A 545 19.84 37.90 10.49
N PRO A 546 18.75 37.25 10.03
CA PRO A 546 18.49 36.94 8.62
C PRO A 546 17.70 38.04 7.87
N SER A 547 18.09 39.31 8.01
CA SER A 547 17.41 40.45 7.35
C SER A 547 18.26 41.18 6.29
N SER A 548 19.14 40.46 5.58
CA SER A 548 19.90 41.04 4.45
C SER A 548 20.15 40.09 3.28
N PHE A 549 19.12 39.77 2.49
CA PHE A 549 19.32 39.31 1.12
C PHE A 549 18.33 39.98 0.15
N THR A 550 18.88 40.77 -0.75
CA THR A 550 18.21 41.34 -1.93
C THR A 550 18.36 40.37 -3.12
N PRO A 551 17.38 40.29 -4.05
CA PRO A 551 17.47 39.36 -5.17
C PRO A 551 18.28 39.95 -6.32
N THR A 552 19.29 39.22 -6.80
CA THR A 552 20.06 39.54 -8.01
C THR A 552 19.46 38.83 -9.22
N GLU A 553 19.33 39.58 -10.33
CA GLU A 553 18.80 39.17 -11.63
C GLU A 553 19.55 38.00 -12.28
N VAL A 554 18.80 37.15 -13.00
CA VAL A 554 19.31 36.09 -13.88
C VAL A 554 19.30 36.62 -15.33
N PRO A 555 20.42 36.56 -16.09
CA PRO A 555 20.41 36.92 -17.50
C PRO A 555 19.98 35.72 -18.37
N ALA A 556 19.18 36.01 -19.39
CA ALA A 556 18.76 35.08 -20.43
C ALA A 556 19.95 34.67 -21.33
N GLY A 557 20.02 33.38 -21.64
CA GLY A 557 20.90 32.78 -22.65
C GLY A 557 20.27 31.49 -23.16
#